data_AF-A0A7V3L5E4-F1
#
_entry.id   AF-A0A7V3L5E4-F1
#
_cell.length_a   1.000
_cell.length_b   1.000
_cell.length_c   1.000
_cell.angle_alpha   90.00
_cell.angle_beta   90.00
_cell.angle_gamma   90.00
#
_symmetry.space_group_name_H-M   'P 1'
#
loop_
_entity.id
_entity.type
_entity.pdbx_description
1 polymer ?
#
loop_
_entity_poly.entity_id
_entity_poly.type
_entity_poly.pdbx_seq_one_letter_code
_entity_poly.pdbx_strand_id
1 'polypeptide(L)'
;MDKQTPNYKLVLGLLIVACVATYWARFKPVRVLFTAPLDDLPKTIGEWRGHDEPIEKSIRDILNADKLLSRTYLGPNPDYPIGLWIVYRKFGRREFAHRPEMCYPATGWEITKKRYVKLPYGGREVQAVEVVATKEFDTQVIVYWFASGKRTEANFAKQQIIMALDRLRTQKYGWAFIRINIPVVDSEENALRQIRSFLKAASTPLERVLKAADSESVSSK
;
A
#
# COMPACT_ATOMS: atom_id res chain seq x y z
N MET A 1 -54.88 9.57 -14.48
CA MET A 1 -53.67 9.43 -13.64
C MET A 1 -53.51 10.71 -12.85
N ASP A 2 -53.90 10.71 -11.58
CA ASP A 2 -53.84 11.89 -10.73
C ASP A 2 -52.38 12.19 -10.37
N LYS A 3 -51.90 13.41 -10.63
CA LYS A 3 -50.53 13.81 -10.31
C LYS A 3 -50.43 14.03 -8.81
N GLN A 4 -49.90 13.05 -8.08
CA GLN A 4 -49.52 13.24 -6.68
C GLN A 4 -48.57 14.44 -6.58
N THR A 5 -48.97 15.47 -5.85
CA THR A 5 -48.11 16.61 -5.56
C THR A 5 -47.06 16.17 -4.55
N PRO A 6 -45.76 16.40 -4.81
CA PRO A 6 -44.71 15.97 -3.89
C PRO A 6 -44.89 16.68 -2.55
N ASN A 7 -44.84 15.91 -1.46
CA ASN A 7 -44.97 16.43 -0.11
C ASN A 7 -43.67 17.18 0.30
N TYR A 8 -43.60 18.46 -0.05
CA TYR A 8 -42.42 19.31 0.19
C TYR A 8 -42.01 19.38 1.66
N LYS A 9 -42.95 19.22 2.60
CA LYS A 9 -42.66 19.18 4.04
C LYS A 9 -41.88 17.91 4.42
N LEU A 10 -42.24 16.78 3.82
CA LEU A 10 -41.51 15.51 4.00
C LEU A 10 -40.12 15.58 3.41
N VAL A 11 -39.97 16.16 2.20
CA VAL A 11 -38.66 16.38 1.56
C VAL A 11 -37.78 17.29 2.41
N LEU A 12 -38.32 18.41 2.90
CA LEU A 12 -37.60 19.34 3.77
C LEU A 12 -37.18 18.67 5.09
N GLY A 13 -38.06 17.87 5.69
CA GLY A 13 -37.75 17.08 6.89
C GLY A 13 -36.59 16.11 6.66
N LEU A 14 -36.61 15.36 5.56
CA LEU A 14 -35.51 14.45 5.19
C LEU A 14 -34.19 15.19 4.96
N LEU A 15 -34.22 16.36 4.32
CA LEU A 15 -33.03 17.19 4.12
C LEU A 15 -32.45 17.69 5.43
N ILE A 16 -33.28 18.15 6.37
CA ILE A 16 -32.82 18.59 7.69
C ILE A 16 -32.20 17.43 8.46
N VAL A 17 -32.85 16.26 8.48
CA VAL A 17 -32.29 15.06 9.12
C VAL A 17 -30.95 14.67 8.50
N ALA A 18 -30.82 14.72 7.17
CA ALA A 18 -29.57 14.46 6.48
C ALA A 18 -28.47 15.50 6.82
N CYS A 19 -28.81 16.79 6.89
CA CYS A 19 -27.89 17.85 7.30
C CYS A 19 -27.41 17.67 8.74
N VAL A 20 -28.32 17.39 9.69
CA VAL A 20 -27.95 17.16 11.10
C VAL A 20 -27.12 15.89 11.24
N ALA A 21 -27.50 14.79 10.57
CA ALA A 21 -26.75 13.54 10.60
C ALA A 21 -25.34 13.70 10.01
N THR A 22 -25.19 14.41 8.89
CA THR A 22 -23.88 14.68 8.28
C THR A 22 -23.04 15.66 9.10
N TYR A 23 -23.65 16.68 9.70
CA TYR A 23 -22.99 17.59 10.64
C TYR A 23 -22.46 16.81 11.84
N TRP A 24 -23.31 16.04 12.52
CA TRP A 24 -22.91 15.24 13.67
C TRP A 24 -21.83 14.19 13.35
N ALA A 25 -21.91 13.55 12.18
CA ALA A 25 -20.89 12.61 11.71
C ALA A 25 -19.51 13.27 11.50
N ARG A 26 -19.44 14.58 11.20
CA ARG A 26 -18.18 15.32 11.06
C ARG A 26 -17.46 15.59 12.39
N PHE A 27 -18.19 15.69 13.50
CA PHE A 27 -17.60 15.97 14.83
C PHE A 27 -17.15 14.71 15.57
N LYS A 28 -17.35 13.51 15.02
CA LYS A 28 -16.79 12.30 15.63
C LYS A 28 -15.25 12.35 15.49
N PRO A 29 -14.50 12.27 16.60
CA PRO A 29 -13.04 12.31 16.56
C PRO A 29 -12.54 11.14 15.71
N VAL A 30 -11.70 11.46 14.72
CA VAL A 30 -11.07 10.46 13.87
C VAL A 30 -10.01 9.73 14.67
N ARG A 31 -10.22 8.44 14.94
CA ARG A 31 -9.18 7.57 15.48
C ARG A 31 -8.39 6.97 14.32
N VAL A 32 -7.14 7.40 14.17
CA VAL A 32 -6.19 6.76 13.24
C VAL A 32 -5.70 5.49 13.90
N LEU A 33 -6.18 4.34 13.43
CA LEU A 33 -5.84 3.03 14.01
C LEU A 33 -4.64 2.38 13.32
N PHE A 34 -3.95 3.10 12.44
CA PHE A 34 -2.88 2.52 11.64
C PHE A 34 -1.76 3.54 11.47
N THR A 35 -0.55 3.16 11.86
CA THR A 35 0.66 3.97 11.75
C THR A 35 1.74 3.16 11.05
N ALA A 36 2.60 3.83 10.30
CA ALA A 36 3.72 3.18 9.61
C ALA A 36 5.04 3.84 10.00
N PRO A 37 5.65 3.50 11.14
CA PRO A 37 7.00 3.96 11.48
C PRO A 37 8.03 3.23 10.60
N LEU A 38 8.11 3.63 9.32
CA LEU A 38 8.99 2.98 8.35
C LEU A 38 10.48 3.10 8.71
N ASP A 39 10.83 4.11 9.51
CA ASP A 39 12.18 4.33 10.05
C ASP A 39 12.61 3.19 11.01
N ASP A 40 11.65 2.51 11.64
CA ASP A 40 11.91 1.37 12.54
C ASP A 40 12.13 0.05 11.77
N LEU A 41 12.00 0.05 10.43
CA LEU A 41 12.29 -1.13 9.64
C LEU A 41 13.80 -1.40 9.73
N PRO A 42 14.25 -2.57 10.22
CA PRO A 42 15.67 -2.85 10.37
C PRO A 42 16.41 -2.76 9.04
N LYS A 43 17.61 -2.17 9.05
CA LYS A 43 18.53 -2.25 7.91
C LYS A 43 19.13 -3.64 7.75
N THR A 44 19.14 -4.46 8.79
CA THR A 44 19.60 -5.85 8.72
C THR A 44 18.45 -6.79 9.02
N ILE A 45 18.16 -7.70 8.08
CA ILE A 45 17.07 -8.68 8.18
C ILE A 45 17.66 -10.05 7.86
N GLY A 46 17.97 -10.84 8.88
CA GLY A 46 18.73 -12.07 8.69
C GLY A 46 20.07 -11.78 8.00
N GLU A 47 20.30 -12.40 6.85
CA GLU A 47 21.51 -12.19 6.03
C GLU A 47 21.43 -10.97 5.10
N TRP A 48 20.27 -10.32 5.01
CA TRP A 48 20.03 -9.19 4.12
C TRP A 48 20.50 -7.88 4.77
N ARG A 49 21.31 -7.11 4.06
CA ARG A 49 21.81 -5.79 4.47
C ARG A 49 21.23 -4.71 3.58
N GLY A 50 20.56 -3.75 4.20
CA GLY A 50 19.77 -2.71 3.57
C GLY A 50 20.45 -1.35 3.58
N HIS A 51 20.38 -0.64 2.47
CA HIS A 51 20.80 0.74 2.32
C HIS A 51 19.62 1.61 1.85
N ASP A 52 19.37 2.72 2.53
CA ASP A 52 18.29 3.64 2.15
C ASP A 52 18.67 4.41 0.89
N GLU A 53 17.80 4.36 -0.11
CA GLU A 53 17.98 5.13 -1.32
C GLU A 53 17.41 6.54 -1.13
N PRO A 54 18.14 7.60 -1.56
CA PRO A 54 17.61 8.94 -1.50
C PRO A 54 16.40 9.07 -2.43
N ILE A 55 15.29 9.55 -1.87
CA ILE A 55 14.10 9.88 -2.66
C ILE A 55 14.16 11.36 -3.02
N GLU A 56 14.17 11.66 -4.32
CA GLU A 56 14.15 13.02 -4.83
C GLU A 56 12.96 13.83 -4.29
N LYS A 57 13.17 15.13 -4.09
CA LYS A 57 12.15 16.02 -3.56
C LYS A 57 10.93 16.11 -4.50
N SER A 58 11.17 16.19 -5.81
CA SER A 58 10.14 16.15 -6.86
C SER A 58 9.19 14.97 -6.70
N ILE A 59 9.74 13.77 -6.48
CA ILE A 59 8.96 12.54 -6.29
C ILE A 59 8.19 12.57 -4.97
N ARG A 60 8.79 13.07 -3.87
CA ARG A 60 8.06 13.23 -2.60
C ARG A 60 6.88 14.20 -2.72
N ASP A 61 7.08 15.31 -3.42
CA ASP A 61 6.07 16.36 -3.58
C ASP A 61 4.90 15.86 -4.43
N ILE A 62 5.18 15.14 -5.53
CA ILE A 62 4.16 14.51 -6.38
C ILE A 62 3.43 13.39 -5.63
N LEU A 63 4.18 12.51 -4.94
CA LEU A 63 3.58 11.39 -4.24
C LEU A 63 2.80 11.81 -3.00
N ASN A 64 3.10 12.97 -2.39
CA ASN A 64 2.41 13.55 -1.24
C ASN A 64 1.97 12.49 -0.20
N ALA A 65 2.90 11.58 0.11
CA ALA A 65 2.68 10.45 0.98
C ALA A 65 3.05 10.82 2.41
N ASP A 66 2.34 10.25 3.40
CA ASP A 66 2.60 10.56 4.80
C ASP A 66 3.91 9.94 5.29
N LYS A 67 4.25 8.73 4.79
CA LYS A 67 5.56 8.10 4.98
C LYS A 67 6.00 7.39 3.70
N LEU A 68 7.30 7.43 3.44
CA LEU A 68 7.94 6.82 2.27
C LEU A 68 9.21 6.10 2.71
N LEU A 69 9.47 4.95 2.12
CA LEU A 69 10.74 4.25 2.23
C LEU A 69 11.16 3.73 0.85
N SER A 70 12.41 3.99 0.50
CA SER A 70 13.10 3.37 -0.62
C SER A 70 14.37 2.76 -0.05
N ARG A 71 14.54 1.44 -0.19
CA ARG A 71 15.68 0.74 0.38
C ARG A 71 16.07 -0.43 -0.51
N THR A 72 17.36 -0.57 -0.77
CA THR A 72 17.92 -1.73 -1.46
C THR A 72 18.51 -2.69 -0.44
N TYR A 73 18.11 -3.96 -0.47
CA TYR A 73 18.67 -5.02 0.34
C TYR A 73 19.57 -5.94 -0.49
N LEU A 74 20.78 -6.18 0.01
CA LEU A 74 21.73 -7.13 -0.55
C LEU A 74 21.75 -8.38 0.34
N GLY A 75 21.50 -9.54 -0.28
CA GLY A 75 21.54 -10.84 0.39
C GLY A 75 22.90 -11.53 0.26
N PRO A 76 22.95 -12.85 0.49
CA PRO A 76 24.15 -13.66 0.29
C PRO A 76 24.66 -13.64 -1.15
N ASN A 77 23.76 -13.53 -2.12
CA ASN A 77 24.11 -13.36 -3.53
C ASN A 77 23.92 -11.87 -3.92
N PRO A 78 25.01 -11.13 -4.19
CA PRO A 78 24.96 -9.71 -4.54
C PRO A 78 24.35 -9.44 -5.93
N ASP A 79 24.27 -10.43 -6.81
CA ASP A 79 23.71 -10.28 -8.16
C ASP A 79 22.18 -10.05 -8.15
N TYR A 80 21.53 -10.28 -7.01
CA TYR A 80 20.08 -10.16 -6.83
C TYR A 80 19.72 -9.08 -5.81
N PRO A 81 20.05 -7.80 -6.06
CA PRO A 81 19.66 -6.70 -5.18
C PRO A 81 18.13 -6.56 -5.15
N ILE A 82 17.57 -6.51 -3.95
CA ILE A 82 16.13 -6.36 -3.75
C ILE A 82 15.80 -4.91 -3.43
N GLY A 83 15.12 -4.24 -4.36
CA GLY A 83 14.53 -2.93 -4.14
C GLY A 83 13.22 -3.04 -3.38
N LEU A 84 13.14 -2.47 -2.18
CA LEU A 84 11.93 -2.31 -1.39
C LEU A 84 11.45 -0.87 -1.48
N TRP A 85 10.20 -0.69 -1.89
CA TRP A 85 9.52 0.59 -1.95
C TRP A 85 8.20 0.53 -1.18
N ILE A 86 8.04 1.40 -0.18
CA ILE A 86 6.83 1.48 0.64
C ILE A 86 6.28 2.90 0.58
N VAL A 87 5.01 3.01 0.19
CA VAL A 87 4.24 4.27 0.23
C VAL A 87 3.11 4.12 1.22
N TYR A 88 3.18 4.84 2.32
CA TYR A 88 2.12 4.85 3.32
C TYR A 88 1.30 6.14 3.24
N ARG A 89 -0.02 5.99 3.28
CA ARG A 89 -0.97 7.11 3.36
C ARG A 89 -1.97 6.90 4.49
N LYS A 90 -2.14 7.94 5.29
CA LYS A 90 -3.18 8.00 6.32
C LYS A 90 -4.56 8.11 5.68
N PHE A 91 -5.57 7.70 6.45
CA PHE A 91 -6.96 7.78 6.03
C PHE A 91 -7.36 9.22 5.61
N GLY A 92 -8.20 9.33 4.58
CA GLY A 92 -8.81 10.60 4.15
C GLY A 92 -8.11 11.29 2.98
N ARG A 93 -6.93 10.82 2.55
CA ARG A 93 -6.27 11.29 1.33
C ARG A 93 -6.82 10.57 0.09
N ARG A 94 -6.82 11.24 -1.07
CA ARG A 94 -7.45 10.78 -2.32
C ARG A 94 -6.49 10.05 -3.26
N GLU A 95 -5.26 10.52 -3.37
CA GLU A 95 -4.29 9.95 -4.31
C GLU A 95 -3.61 8.73 -3.67
N PHE A 96 -3.24 7.75 -4.48
CA PHE A 96 -2.40 6.63 -4.08
C PHE A 96 -1.29 6.51 -5.11
N ALA A 97 -0.14 5.93 -4.73
CA ALA A 97 0.91 5.64 -5.68
C ALA A 97 0.34 4.83 -6.85
N HIS A 98 0.64 5.25 -8.07
CA HIS A 98 0.23 4.52 -9.26
C HIS A 98 0.84 3.12 -9.24
N ARG A 99 0.06 2.14 -9.71
CA ARG A 99 0.54 0.75 -9.82
C ARG A 99 1.70 0.68 -10.82
N PRO A 100 2.61 -0.32 -10.69
CA PRO A 100 3.71 -0.51 -11.62
C PRO A 100 3.28 -0.48 -13.08
N GLU A 101 2.08 -0.98 -13.38
CA GLU A 101 1.57 -1.03 -14.75
C GLU A 101 1.29 0.33 -15.38
N MET A 102 1.29 1.40 -14.60
CA MET A 102 1.15 2.77 -15.09
C MET A 102 2.49 3.51 -15.08
N CYS A 103 3.29 3.35 -14.02
CA CYS A 103 4.52 4.14 -13.86
C CYS A 103 5.74 3.56 -14.59
N TYR A 104 5.82 2.23 -14.76
CA TYR A 104 6.91 1.61 -15.51
C TYR A 104 6.82 1.97 -17.01
N PRO A 105 5.67 1.82 -17.70
CA PRO A 105 5.53 2.27 -19.08
C PRO A 105 5.80 3.76 -19.29
N ALA A 106 5.35 4.61 -18.34
CA ALA A 106 5.62 6.05 -18.39
C ALA A 106 7.12 6.39 -18.31
N THR A 107 7.97 5.48 -17.81
CA THR A 107 9.43 5.65 -17.73
C THR A 107 10.19 4.82 -18.78
N GLY A 108 9.46 4.29 -19.78
CA GLY A 108 10.02 3.57 -20.94
C GLY A 108 10.20 2.07 -20.75
N TRP A 109 9.60 1.47 -19.72
CA TRP A 109 9.62 0.02 -19.53
C TRP A 109 8.44 -0.65 -20.24
N GLU A 110 8.70 -1.75 -20.93
CA GLU A 110 7.66 -2.59 -21.52
C GLU A 110 7.23 -3.67 -20.52
N ILE A 111 5.92 -3.87 -20.34
CA ILE A 111 5.39 -4.93 -19.49
C ILE A 111 5.16 -6.18 -20.32
N THR A 112 5.94 -7.22 -20.06
CA THR A 112 5.89 -8.48 -20.82
C THR A 112 4.98 -9.50 -20.16
N LYS A 113 4.76 -9.40 -18.85
CA LYS A 113 3.97 -10.36 -18.08
C LYS A 113 3.28 -9.72 -16.90
N LYS A 114 2.07 -10.21 -16.60
CA LYS A 114 1.32 -9.86 -15.41
C LYS A 114 0.51 -11.05 -14.91
N ARG A 115 0.68 -11.43 -13.64
CA ARG A 115 -0.11 -12.49 -13.01
C ARG A 115 -0.27 -12.28 -11.51
N TYR A 116 -1.18 -13.02 -10.91
CA TYR A 116 -1.25 -13.12 -9.45
C TYR A 116 -0.32 -14.21 -8.94
N VAL A 117 0.37 -13.94 -7.84
CA VAL A 117 1.18 -14.91 -7.10
C VAL A 117 0.84 -14.86 -5.62
N LYS A 118 1.17 -15.93 -4.90
CA LYS A 118 1.11 -15.96 -3.43
C LYS A 118 2.50 -15.77 -2.87
N LEU A 119 2.70 -14.86 -1.92
CA LEU A 119 3.99 -14.59 -1.30
C LEU A 119 3.87 -14.61 0.23
N PRO A 120 4.92 -14.98 0.97
CA PRO A 120 4.89 -14.97 2.43
C PRO A 120 4.87 -13.53 2.97
N TYR A 121 3.92 -13.21 3.84
CA TYR A 121 3.81 -11.92 4.51
C TYR A 121 2.99 -12.06 5.81
N GLY A 122 3.49 -11.53 6.93
CA GLY A 122 2.82 -11.62 8.23
C GLY A 122 2.45 -13.05 8.66
N GLY A 123 3.37 -14.01 8.46
CA GLY A 123 3.16 -15.42 8.83
C GLY A 123 2.16 -16.20 7.98
N ARG A 124 1.66 -15.63 6.87
CA ARG A 124 0.73 -16.29 5.94
C ARG A 124 1.09 -16.03 4.48
N GLU A 125 0.54 -16.82 3.57
CA GLU A 125 0.60 -16.52 2.14
C GLU A 125 -0.43 -15.43 1.81
N VAL A 126 0.02 -14.35 1.16
CA VAL A 126 -0.83 -13.26 0.68
C VAL A 126 -0.79 -13.20 -0.83
N GLN A 127 -1.92 -12.84 -1.44
CA GLN A 127 -1.94 -12.59 -2.87
C GLN A 127 -1.21 -11.29 -3.18
N ALA A 128 -0.36 -11.31 -4.20
CA ALA A 128 0.36 -10.19 -4.76
C ALA A 128 0.23 -10.21 -6.29
N VAL A 129 0.48 -9.08 -6.93
CA VAL A 129 0.60 -9.00 -8.39
C VAL A 129 2.08 -9.08 -8.74
N GLU A 130 2.44 -10.01 -9.61
CA GLU A 130 3.74 -10.07 -10.29
C GLU A 130 3.62 -9.38 -11.64
N VAL A 131 4.57 -8.51 -11.93
CA VAL A 131 4.76 -7.83 -13.20
C VAL A 131 6.20 -8.07 -13.63
N VAL A 132 6.41 -8.48 -14.87
CA VAL A 132 7.75 -8.49 -15.47
C VAL A 132 7.81 -7.32 -16.43
N ALA A 133 8.86 -6.50 -16.27
CA ALA A 133 9.07 -5.34 -17.09
C ALA A 133 10.49 -5.34 -17.66
N THR A 134 10.64 -4.95 -18.92
CA THR A 134 11.91 -4.90 -19.63
C THR A 134 12.15 -3.51 -20.17
N LYS A 135 13.39 -3.01 -20.05
CA LYS A 135 13.85 -1.76 -20.66
C LYS A 135 15.27 -1.98 -21.18
N GLU A 136 15.43 -1.90 -22.49
CA GLU A 136 16.69 -2.17 -23.19
C GLU A 136 17.23 -3.56 -22.84
N PHE A 137 18.31 -3.66 -22.06
CA PHE A 137 18.92 -4.91 -21.61
C PHE A 137 18.61 -5.25 -20.14
N ASP A 138 17.82 -4.43 -19.45
CA ASP A 138 17.40 -4.67 -18.07
C ASP A 138 15.99 -5.28 -18.03
N THR A 139 15.85 -6.40 -17.34
CA THR A 139 14.55 -7.02 -17.07
C THR A 139 14.38 -7.16 -15.57
N GLN A 140 13.23 -6.75 -15.05
CA GLN A 140 12.92 -6.80 -13.63
C GLN A 140 11.64 -7.57 -13.35
N VAL A 141 11.69 -8.42 -12.33
CA VAL A 141 10.49 -8.96 -11.69
C VAL A 141 10.08 -7.99 -10.59
N ILE A 142 8.83 -7.52 -10.67
CA ILE A 142 8.23 -6.59 -9.72
C ILE A 142 7.04 -7.28 -9.09
N VAL A 143 6.98 -7.30 -7.76
CA VAL A 143 5.80 -7.75 -7.03
C VAL A 143 5.25 -6.63 -6.18
N TYR A 144 3.93 -6.55 -6.07
CA TYR A 144 3.31 -5.56 -5.21
C TYR A 144 1.96 -6.01 -4.64
N TRP A 145 1.60 -5.42 -3.50
CA TRP A 145 0.27 -5.52 -2.90
C TRP A 145 0.01 -4.31 -1.99
N PHE A 146 -1.22 -4.18 -1.55
CA PHE A 146 -1.64 -3.17 -0.59
C PHE A 146 -1.86 -3.80 0.78
N ALA A 147 -1.43 -3.12 1.84
CA ALA A 147 -1.57 -3.57 3.22
C ALA A 147 -2.25 -2.51 4.10
N SER A 148 -3.07 -2.95 5.04
CA SER A 148 -3.74 -2.11 6.04
C SER A 148 -3.99 -2.92 7.32
N GLY A 149 -3.03 -2.84 8.24
CA GLY A 149 -2.95 -3.72 9.41
C GLY A 149 -2.81 -5.16 8.96
N LYS A 150 -3.71 -6.03 9.44
CA LYS A 150 -3.75 -7.45 9.04
C LYS A 150 -4.32 -7.67 7.64
N ARG A 151 -4.99 -6.66 7.04
CA ARG A 151 -5.62 -6.77 5.72
C ARG A 151 -4.57 -6.60 4.62
N THR A 152 -4.68 -7.43 3.60
CA THR A 152 -3.87 -7.34 2.38
C THR A 152 -4.78 -7.46 1.17
N GLU A 153 -4.50 -6.72 0.12
CA GLU A 153 -5.26 -6.76 -1.13
C GLU A 153 -4.32 -6.55 -2.33
N ALA A 154 -4.45 -7.40 -3.34
CA ALA A 154 -3.66 -7.29 -4.57
C ALA A 154 -4.45 -6.61 -5.68
N ASN A 155 -5.79 -6.74 -5.66
CA ASN A 155 -6.64 -6.15 -6.65
C ASN A 155 -6.91 -4.67 -6.31
N PHE A 156 -6.40 -3.78 -7.15
CA PHE A 156 -6.54 -2.34 -6.97
C PHE A 156 -8.00 -1.87 -6.93
N ALA A 157 -8.87 -2.34 -7.82
CA ALA A 157 -10.27 -1.89 -7.83
C ALA A 157 -10.98 -2.30 -6.53
N LYS A 158 -10.74 -3.52 -6.06
CA LYS A 158 -11.27 -3.99 -4.78
C LYS A 158 -10.70 -3.20 -3.60
N GLN A 159 -9.41 -2.90 -3.62
CA GLN A 159 -8.78 -2.05 -2.61
C GLN A 159 -9.40 -0.64 -2.58
N GLN A 160 -9.66 -0.02 -3.73
CA GLN A 160 -10.33 1.28 -3.82
C GLN A 160 -11.78 1.23 -3.30
N ILE A 161 -12.51 0.14 -3.56
CA ILE A 161 -13.85 -0.07 -3.00
C ILE A 161 -13.79 -0.23 -1.48
N ILE A 162 -12.87 -1.04 -0.96
CA ILE A 162 -12.70 -1.21 0.50
C ILE A 162 -12.35 0.13 1.15
N MET A 163 -11.44 0.90 0.56
CA MET A 163 -11.11 2.24 1.04
C MET A 163 -12.33 3.17 1.04
N ALA A 164 -13.16 3.14 -0.01
CA ALA A 164 -14.38 3.93 -0.07
C ALA A 164 -15.37 3.52 1.01
N LEU A 165 -15.56 2.23 1.25
CA LEU A 165 -16.44 1.70 2.30
C LEU A 165 -15.91 2.01 3.71
N ASP A 166 -14.60 1.95 3.93
CA ASP A 166 -13.97 2.34 5.20
C ASP A 166 -14.21 3.83 5.52
N ARG A 167 -14.55 4.68 4.53
CA ARG A 167 -14.97 6.06 4.79
C ARG A 167 -16.31 6.16 5.53
N LEU A 168 -17.18 5.17 5.39
CA LEU A 168 -18.48 5.11 6.06
C LEU A 168 -18.37 4.66 7.52
N ARG A 169 -17.25 4.02 7.89
CA ARG A 169 -16.98 3.56 9.26
C ARG A 169 -16.26 4.63 10.08
N THR A 170 -16.44 4.64 11.39
CA THR A 170 -15.75 5.57 12.31
C THR A 170 -14.27 5.23 12.48
N GLN A 171 -13.90 3.95 12.35
CA GLN A 171 -12.52 3.49 12.41
C GLN A 171 -11.81 3.77 11.09
N LYS A 172 -10.72 4.53 11.17
CA LYS A 172 -10.00 5.01 10.00
C LYS A 172 -8.68 4.29 9.86
N TYR A 173 -8.56 3.52 8.78
CA TYR A 173 -7.37 2.75 8.45
C TYR A 173 -6.57 3.45 7.36
N GLY A 174 -5.28 3.66 7.60
CA GLY A 174 -4.33 4.00 6.54
C GLY A 174 -4.00 2.77 5.69
N TRP A 175 -3.42 3.00 4.53
CA TRP A 175 -3.01 1.95 3.60
C TRP A 175 -1.54 2.16 3.22
N ALA A 176 -0.82 1.06 3.07
CA ALA A 176 0.53 1.02 2.53
C ALA A 176 0.51 0.29 1.17
N PHE A 177 1.14 0.88 0.16
CA PHE A 177 1.53 0.19 -1.06
C PHE A 177 2.95 -0.32 -0.85
N ILE A 178 3.13 -1.63 -0.99
CA ILE A 178 4.42 -2.30 -0.87
C ILE A 178 4.78 -2.83 -2.25
N ARG A 179 5.93 -2.42 -2.76
CA ARG A 179 6.52 -2.91 -4.02
C ARG A 179 7.90 -3.46 -3.73
N ILE A 180 8.18 -4.62 -4.30
CA ILE A 180 9.50 -5.23 -4.31
C ILE A 180 9.89 -5.44 -5.76
N ASN A 181 11.10 -5.04 -6.14
CA ASN A 181 11.64 -5.30 -7.47
C ASN A 181 13.03 -5.91 -7.38
N ILE A 182 13.37 -6.73 -8.36
CA ILE A 182 14.66 -7.44 -8.45
C ILE A 182 15.03 -7.59 -9.93
N PRO A 183 16.31 -7.48 -10.32
CA PRO A 183 16.73 -7.78 -11.69
C PRO A 183 16.61 -9.28 -11.99
N VAL A 184 16.40 -9.59 -13.27
CA VAL A 184 16.46 -10.94 -13.82
C VAL A 184 17.87 -11.16 -14.37
N VAL A 185 18.67 -11.93 -13.64
CA VAL A 185 20.05 -12.29 -14.05
C VAL A 185 20.05 -13.57 -14.88
N ASP A 186 19.33 -14.59 -14.43
CA ASP A 186 19.29 -15.92 -15.03
C ASP A 186 17.87 -16.30 -15.49
N SER A 187 16.87 -16.15 -14.60
CA SER A 187 15.47 -16.46 -14.92
C SER A 187 14.48 -15.70 -14.03
N GLU A 188 13.29 -15.43 -14.55
CA GLU A 188 12.18 -14.83 -13.79
C GLU A 188 11.80 -15.68 -12.57
N GLU A 189 11.83 -17.01 -12.73
CA GLU A 189 11.56 -17.95 -11.64
C GLU A 189 12.57 -17.83 -10.51
N ASN A 190 13.86 -17.65 -10.83
CA ASN A 190 14.87 -17.47 -9.80
C ASN A 190 14.74 -16.11 -9.10
N ALA A 191 14.52 -15.04 -9.85
CA ALA A 191 14.20 -13.72 -9.31
C ALA A 191 13.02 -13.80 -8.32
N LEU A 192 11.93 -14.48 -8.68
CA LEU A 192 10.79 -14.68 -7.80
C LEU A 192 11.12 -15.55 -6.57
N ARG A 193 12.00 -16.56 -6.70
CA ARG A 193 12.51 -17.34 -5.56
C ARG A 193 13.31 -16.48 -4.58
N GLN A 194 14.13 -15.56 -5.08
CA GLN A 194 14.89 -14.63 -4.22
C GLN A 194 13.95 -13.67 -3.47
N ILE A 195 12.93 -13.14 -4.15
CA ILE A 195 11.87 -12.34 -3.49
C ILE A 195 11.20 -13.14 -2.37
N ARG A 196 10.84 -14.40 -2.61
CA ARG A 196 10.25 -15.27 -1.56
C ARG A 196 11.21 -15.50 -0.41
N SER A 197 12.50 -15.70 -0.68
CA SER A 197 13.53 -15.89 0.34
C SER A 197 13.65 -14.66 1.24
N PHE A 198 13.75 -13.47 0.64
CA PHE A 198 13.74 -12.20 1.37
C PHE A 198 12.48 -12.02 2.19
N LEU A 199 11.31 -12.27 1.61
CA LEU A 199 10.04 -12.10 2.30
C LEU A 199 9.85 -13.07 3.47
N LYS A 200 10.41 -14.29 3.43
CA LYS A 200 10.42 -15.18 4.60
C LYS A 200 11.10 -14.50 5.80
N ALA A 201 12.23 -13.83 5.57
CA ALA A 201 12.95 -13.12 6.64
C ALA A 201 12.31 -11.75 6.98
N ALA A 202 11.84 -11.01 5.97
CA ALA A 202 11.33 -9.65 6.12
C ALA A 202 9.85 -9.57 6.53
N SER A 203 9.09 -10.67 6.44
CA SER A 203 7.64 -10.68 6.69
C SER A 203 7.25 -10.15 8.07
N THR A 204 7.91 -10.61 9.14
CA THR A 204 7.62 -10.18 10.51
C THR A 204 8.05 -8.72 10.77
N PRO A 205 9.28 -8.28 10.39
CA PRO A 205 9.64 -6.85 10.46
C PRO A 205 8.69 -5.94 9.68
N LEU A 206 8.32 -6.31 8.45
CA LEU A 206 7.40 -5.54 7.62
C LEU A 206 6.01 -5.43 8.24
N GLU A 207 5.47 -6.53 8.75
CA GLU A 207 4.19 -6.50 9.46
C GLU A 207 4.29 -5.60 10.70
N ARG A 208 5.38 -5.67 11.48
CA ARG A 208 5.55 -4.86 12.69
C ARG A 208 5.51 -3.36 12.40
N VAL A 209 6.21 -2.89 11.36
CA VAL A 209 6.21 -1.47 10.99
C VAL A 209 4.96 -1.04 10.22
N LEU A 210 4.13 -1.99 9.82
CA LEU A 210 2.84 -1.77 9.16
C LEU A 210 1.71 -2.35 10.02
N LYS A 211 1.75 -2.16 11.34
CA LYS A 211 0.70 -2.61 12.27
C LYS A 211 -0.32 -1.53 12.58
N ALA A 212 -1.49 -1.99 12.99
CA ALA A 212 -2.48 -1.12 13.60
C ALA A 212 -1.88 -0.49 14.86
N ALA A 213 -2.08 0.81 15.07
CA ALA A 213 -1.70 1.45 16.32
C ALA A 213 -2.48 0.80 17.46
N ASP A 214 -1.78 0.30 18.48
CA ASP A 214 -2.41 -0.19 19.68
C ASP A 214 -3.24 0.94 20.30
N SER A 215 -4.46 0.60 20.74
CA SER A 215 -5.48 1.54 21.22
C SER A 215 -5.05 2.37 22.44
N GLU A 216 -3.87 2.13 23.00
CA GLU A 216 -3.35 2.77 24.21
C GLU A 216 -2.58 4.07 23.96
N SER A 217 -2.14 4.35 22.73
CA SER A 217 -1.31 5.53 22.44
C SER A 217 -2.07 6.87 22.33
N VAL A 218 -3.41 6.85 22.40
CA VAL A 218 -4.24 8.07 22.23
C VAL A 218 -4.66 8.70 23.56
N SER A 219 -4.25 8.14 24.71
CA SER A 219 -4.61 8.68 26.04
C SER A 219 -3.54 9.58 26.69
N SER A 220 -2.57 10.11 25.93
CA SER A 220 -1.67 11.14 26.46
C SER A 220 -1.44 12.25 25.44
N LYS A 221 -2.31 13.26 25.48
CA LYS A 221 -1.98 14.69 25.37
C LYS A 221 -3.23 15.52 25.61
#